data_AF-A0AAJ2US84-F1
#
_entry.id   AF-A0AAJ2US84-F1
#
_cell.length_a   1.000
_cell.length_b   1.000
_cell.length_c   1.000
_cell.angle_alpha   90.00
_cell.angle_beta   90.00
_cell.angle_gamma   90.00
#
_symmetry.space_group_name_H-M   'P 1'
#
loop_
_entity.id
_entity.type
_entity.pdbx_description
1 polymer ?
#
loop_
_entity_poly.entity_id
_entity_poly.type
_entity_poly.pdbx_seq_one_letter_code
_entity_poly.pdbx_strand_id
1 'polypeptide(L)'
;LHLDLHPENVILTTHGPQVIDWSNAEEGPPGLDWGVSAMILAQVAVDTADLRADMARSTLVSLLAHQPDGPSALTEEGLVEAGRRRAANPTMTAREVELVGTAEELIRTLTVPATAQ
;
A
#
# COMPACT_ATOMS: atom_id res chain seq x y z
N LEU A 1 -8.63 -9.35 6.71
CA LEU A 1 -7.63 -8.58 5.93
C LEU A 1 -7.48 -9.25 4.58
N HIS A 2 -7.28 -8.51 3.49
CA HIS A 2 -7.02 -9.06 2.16
C HIS A 2 -5.54 -9.38 1.96
N LEU A 3 -4.64 -8.53 2.47
CA LEU A 3 -3.18 -8.66 2.43
C LEU A 3 -2.56 -8.67 1.02
N ASP A 4 -3.34 -8.30 0.00
CA ASP A 4 -2.89 -8.07 -1.37
C ASP A 4 -3.88 -7.16 -2.11
N LEU A 5 -4.46 -6.19 -1.40
CA LEU A 5 -5.45 -5.30 -2.00
C LEU A 5 -4.73 -4.23 -2.85
N HIS A 6 -5.00 -4.25 -4.15
CA HIS A 6 -4.52 -3.25 -5.12
C HIS A 6 -5.55 -3.09 -6.24
N PRO A 7 -5.44 -2.07 -7.11
CA PRO A 7 -6.45 -1.79 -8.12
C PRO A 7 -6.78 -2.97 -9.05
N GLU A 8 -5.81 -3.84 -9.34
CA GLU A 8 -6.05 -5.02 -10.19
C GLU A 8 -6.87 -6.13 -9.48
N ASN A 9 -6.97 -6.10 -8.14
CA ASN A 9 -7.86 -6.96 -7.34
C ASN A 9 -9.23 -6.33 -7.07
N VAL A 10 -9.59 -5.28 -7.82
CA VAL A 10 -10.90 -4.61 -7.74
C VAL A 10 -11.55 -4.57 -9.12
N ILE A 11 -12.73 -5.17 -9.25
CA ILE A 11 -13.54 -5.12 -10.47
C ILE A 11 -14.65 -4.08 -10.29
N LEU A 12 -14.73 -3.11 -11.21
CA LEU A 12 -15.85 -2.18 -11.28
C LEU A 12 -17.04 -2.86 -11.95
N THR A 13 -18.14 -2.99 -11.21
CA THR A 13 -19.39 -3.59 -11.70
C THR A 13 -20.52 -2.57 -11.69
N THR A 14 -21.67 -2.92 -12.27
CA THR A 14 -22.90 -2.11 -12.17
C THR A 14 -23.41 -1.94 -10.73
N HIS A 15 -22.93 -2.76 -9.79
CA HIS A 15 -23.26 -2.70 -8.37
C HIS A 15 -22.17 -2.01 -7.53
N GLY A 16 -21.18 -1.39 -8.18
CA GLY A 16 -20.03 -0.75 -7.54
C GLY A 16 -18.77 -1.63 -7.57
N PRO A 17 -17.69 -1.18 -6.89
CA PRO A 17 -16.44 -1.92 -6.79
C PRO A 17 -16.64 -3.25 -6.06
N GLN A 18 -16.09 -4.32 -6.62
CA GLN A 18 -16.07 -5.65 -6.02
C GLN A 18 -14.62 -6.10 -5.84
N VAL A 19 -14.30 -6.55 -4.63
CA VAL A 19 -12.96 -7.04 -4.29
C VAL A 19 -12.89 -8.54 -4.54
N ILE A 20 -11.88 -8.97 -5.29
CA ILE A 20 -11.65 -10.37 -5.65
C ILE A 20 -10.38 -10.91 -4.98
N ASP A 21 -9.99 -12.14 -5.30
CA ASP A 21 -8.75 -12.79 -4.84
C ASP A 21 -8.50 -12.76 -3.32
N TRP A 22 -9.40 -13.39 -2.57
CA TRP A 22 -9.30 -13.53 -1.13
C TRP A 22 -8.34 -14.65 -0.67
N SER A 23 -7.43 -15.11 -1.52
CA SER A 23 -6.57 -16.26 -1.24
C SER A 23 -5.54 -16.00 -0.14
N ASN A 24 -5.15 -14.75 0.07
CA ASN A 24 -4.24 -14.29 1.12
C ASN A 24 -4.95 -13.85 2.41
N ALA A 25 -6.26 -14.07 2.54
CA ALA A 25 -7.03 -13.47 3.61
C ALA A 25 -6.70 -14.05 5.00
N GLU A 26 -6.50 -13.16 5.97
CA GLU A 26 -6.23 -13.50 7.37
C GLU A 26 -7.04 -12.59 8.32
N GLU A 27 -7.22 -13.03 9.57
CA GLU A 27 -7.72 -12.16 10.65
C GLU A 27 -6.61 -11.22 11.15
N GLY A 28 -6.98 -10.00 11.54
CA GLY A 28 -6.03 -9.04 12.11
C GLY A 28 -6.55 -7.60 12.14
N PRO A 29 -5.72 -6.65 12.60
CA PRO A 29 -6.10 -5.25 12.69
C PRO A 29 -6.25 -4.64 11.27
N PRO A 30 -7.33 -3.88 11.00
CA PRO A 30 -7.61 -3.35 9.65
C PRO A 30 -6.52 -2.40 9.12
N GLY A 31 -5.79 -1.74 10.03
CA GLY A 31 -4.66 -0.88 9.68
C GLY A 31 -3.53 -1.60 8.92
N LEU A 32 -3.34 -2.90 9.16
CA LEU A 32 -2.34 -3.69 8.43
C LEU A 32 -2.71 -3.85 6.94
N ASP A 33 -3.99 -4.02 6.63
CA ASP A 33 -4.45 -4.15 5.23
C ASP A 33 -4.20 -2.87 4.44
N TRP A 34 -4.42 -1.73 5.11
CA TRP A 34 -4.11 -0.42 4.56
C TRP A 34 -2.60 -0.24 4.34
N GLY A 35 -1.78 -0.65 5.31
CA GLY A 35 -0.32 -0.62 5.20
C GLY A 35 0.21 -1.48 4.06
N VAL A 36 -0.34 -2.69 3.87
CA VAL A 36 0.03 -3.57 2.75
C VAL A 36 -0.37 -2.97 1.41
N SER A 37 -1.59 -2.42 1.31
CA SER A 37 -2.06 -1.73 0.10
C SER A 37 -1.15 -0.53 -0.24
N ALA A 38 -0.78 0.27 0.76
CA ALA A 38 0.13 1.39 0.60
C ALA A 38 1.54 0.91 0.16
N MET A 39 2.05 -0.18 0.73
CA MET A 39 3.34 -0.77 0.36
C MET A 39 3.38 -1.23 -1.09
N ILE A 40 2.32 -1.90 -1.58
CA ILE A 40 2.22 -2.36 -2.97
C ILE A 40 2.29 -1.16 -3.93
N LEU A 41 1.50 -0.11 -3.67
CA LEU A 41 1.50 1.09 -4.51
C LEU A 41 2.83 1.84 -4.42
N ALA A 42 3.43 1.93 -3.23
CA ALA A 42 4.69 2.62 -3.02
C ALA A 42 5.86 1.93 -3.74
N GLN A 43 5.93 0.59 -3.72
CA GLN A 43 6.96 -0.15 -4.48
C GLN A 43 6.91 0.14 -5.98
N VAL A 44 5.71 0.14 -6.57
CA VAL A 44 5.53 0.51 -7.98
C VAL A 44 5.88 1.98 -8.21
N ALA A 45 5.50 2.87 -7.29
CA ALA A 45 5.76 4.30 -7.40
C ALA A 45 7.26 4.66 -7.34
N VAL A 46 8.07 3.92 -6.57
CA VAL A 46 9.52 4.17 -6.46
C VAL A 46 10.32 3.48 -7.56
N ASP A 47 9.75 2.51 -8.27
CA ASP A 47 10.40 1.93 -9.44
C ASP A 47 10.22 2.81 -10.68
N THR A 48 11.11 3.79 -10.85
CA THR A 48 11.07 4.74 -12.00
C THR A 48 11.17 4.09 -13.38
N ALA A 49 11.51 2.79 -13.46
CA ALA A 49 11.48 2.04 -14.71
C ALA A 49 10.11 1.44 -15.04
N ASP A 50 9.20 1.33 -14.06
CA ASP A 50 7.82 0.86 -14.29
C ASP A 50 6.98 2.00 -14.88
N LEU A 51 6.32 1.73 -16.01
CA LEU A 51 5.45 2.68 -16.70
C LEU A 51 4.25 3.14 -15.86
N ARG A 52 3.91 2.41 -14.80
CA ARG A 52 2.82 2.69 -13.87
C ARG A 52 3.26 3.57 -12.69
N ALA A 53 4.54 3.91 -12.55
CA ALA A 53 5.08 4.59 -11.35
C ALA A 53 4.30 5.86 -10.98
N ASP A 54 4.03 6.75 -11.93
CA ASP A 54 3.29 8.00 -11.68
C ASP A 54 1.84 7.74 -11.24
N MET A 55 1.18 6.78 -11.89
CA MET A 55 -0.20 6.39 -11.54
C MET A 55 -0.27 5.76 -10.15
N ALA A 56 0.69 4.89 -9.82
CA ALA A 56 0.81 4.26 -8.52
C ALA A 56 1.05 5.31 -7.43
N ARG A 57 1.91 6.30 -7.70
CA ARG A 57 2.17 7.41 -6.78
C ARG A 57 0.91 8.25 -6.53
N SER A 58 0.18 8.63 -7.59
CA SER A 58 -1.08 9.39 -7.46
C SER A 58 -2.14 8.61 -6.68
N THR A 59 -2.20 7.29 -6.90
CA THR A 59 -3.13 6.39 -6.20
C THR A 59 -2.74 6.26 -4.73
N LEU A 60 -1.45 6.13 -4.41
CA LEU A 60 -0.93 6.10 -3.05
C LEU A 60 -1.27 7.39 -2.29
N VAL A 61 -1.02 8.55 -2.89
CA VAL A 61 -1.36 9.86 -2.29
C VAL A 61 -2.86 9.92 -1.99
N SER A 62 -3.69 9.49 -2.94
CA SER A 62 -5.14 9.44 -2.75
C SER A 62 -5.54 8.48 -1.63
N LEU A 63 -4.97 7.27 -1.60
CA LEU A 63 -5.22 6.27 -0.55
C LEU A 63 -4.86 6.81 0.85
N LEU A 64 -3.72 7.47 0.99
CA LEU A 64 -3.24 8.01 2.27
C LEU A 64 -4.05 9.24 2.73
N ALA A 65 -4.63 10.00 1.81
CA ALA A 65 -5.47 11.17 2.13
C ALA A 65 -6.84 10.79 2.71
N HIS A 66 -7.34 9.57 2.47
CA HIS A 66 -8.64 9.09 2.97
C HIS A 66 -8.55 8.59 4.42
N GLN A 67 -8.08 9.46 5.32
CA GLN A 67 -8.07 9.17 6.76
C GLN A 67 -9.42 9.54 7.38
N PRO A 68 -10.04 8.67 8.20
CA PRO A 68 -11.17 9.08 9.05
C PRO A 68 -10.70 10.09 10.11
N ASP A 69 -11.63 10.88 10.65
CA ASP A 69 -11.35 11.78 11.78
C ASP A 69 -10.80 10.97 12.98
N GLY A 70 -9.55 11.22 13.37
CA GLY A 70 -8.89 10.52 14.48
C GLY A 70 -7.45 10.11 14.16
N PRO A 71 -6.81 9.28 15.03
CA PRO A 71 -5.50 8.73 14.75
C PRO A 71 -5.50 7.85 13.49
N SER A 72 -4.45 7.97 12.68
CA SER A 72 -4.23 7.11 11.51
C SER A 72 -4.31 5.64 11.90
N ALA A 73 -5.14 4.86 11.19
CA ALA A 73 -5.14 3.41 11.32
C ALA A 73 -3.86 2.76 10.74
N LEU A 74 -3.18 3.46 9.82
CA LEU A 74 -1.82 3.10 9.40
C LEU A 74 -0.84 3.59 10.47
N THR A 75 -0.42 2.68 11.35
CA THR A 75 0.58 2.91 12.39
C THR A 75 1.99 2.63 11.87
N GLU A 76 3.02 3.15 12.54
CA GLU A 76 4.42 2.83 12.20
C GLU A 76 4.70 1.31 12.30
N GLU A 77 4.19 0.66 13.34
CA GLU A 77 4.30 -0.80 13.49
C GLU A 77 3.62 -1.55 12.34
N GLY A 78 2.44 -1.08 11.91
CA GLY A 78 1.72 -1.65 10.76
C GLY A 78 2.46 -1.46 9.43
N LEU A 79 3.13 -0.32 9.24
CA LEU A 79 3.96 -0.06 8.07
C LEU A 79 5.19 -0.99 8.03
N VAL A 80 5.89 -1.14 9.15
CA VAL A 80 7.03 -2.06 9.26
C VAL A 80 6.60 -3.51 9.02
N GLU A 81 5.46 -3.93 9.57
CA GLU A 81 4.94 -5.28 9.32
C GLU A 81 4.53 -5.48 7.86
N ALA A 82 3.92 -4.49 7.21
CA ALA A 82 3.61 -4.53 5.79
C ALA A 82 4.88 -4.69 4.93
N GLY A 83 5.93 -3.92 5.24
CA GLY A 83 7.24 -4.04 4.58
C GLY A 83 7.87 -5.42 4.78
N ARG A 84 7.86 -5.94 6.02
CA ARG A 84 8.36 -7.29 6.34
C ARG A 84 7.62 -8.38 5.55
N ARG A 85 6.30 -8.33 5.51
CA ARG A 85 5.48 -9.29 4.74
C ARG A 85 5.78 -9.20 3.26
N ARG A 86 5.92 -7.99 2.72
CA ARG A 86 6.22 -7.79 1.31
C ARG A 86 7.59 -8.32 0.92
N ALA A 87 8.62 -8.06 1.72
CA ALA A 87 9.97 -8.58 1.52
C ALA A 87 10.06 -10.12 1.61
N ALA A 88 9.15 -10.75 2.37
CA ALA A 88 9.07 -12.20 2.53
C ALA A 88 8.22 -12.89 1.44
N ASN A 89 7.57 -12.15 0.54
CA ASN A 89 6.72 -12.73 -0.49
C ASN A 89 7.59 -13.47 -1.54
N PRO A 90 7.42 -14.80 -1.72
CA PRO A 90 8.25 -15.60 -2.62
C PRO A 90 8.09 -15.24 -4.10
N THR A 91 7.05 -14.49 -4.48
CA THR A 91 6.85 -14.04 -5.87
C THR A 91 7.61 -12.76 -6.18
N MET A 92 8.19 -12.07 -5.18
CA MET A 92 8.97 -10.87 -5.39
C MET A 92 10.34 -11.17 -5.98
N THR A 93 10.71 -10.37 -6.98
CA THR A 93 12.06 -10.33 -7.52
C THR A 93 13.02 -9.66 -6.53
N ALA A 94 14.33 -9.92 -6.68
CA ALA A 94 15.35 -9.25 -5.87
C ALA A 94 15.25 -7.72 -5.94
N ARG A 95 14.95 -7.19 -7.13
CA ARG A 95 14.74 -5.75 -7.35
C ARG A 95 13.56 -5.20 -6.54
N GLU A 96 12.42 -5.88 -6.55
CA GLU A 96 11.24 -5.45 -5.80
C GLU A 96 11.48 -5.48 -4.28
N VAL A 97 12.24 -6.49 -3.80
CA VAL A 97 12.64 -6.57 -2.38
C VAL A 97 13.57 -5.43 -2.00
N GLU A 98 14.55 -5.08 -2.85
CA GLU A 98 15.45 -3.94 -2.61
C GLU A 98 14.70 -2.61 -2.50
N LEU A 99 13.56 -2.47 -3.18
CA LEU A 99 12.75 -1.25 -3.16
C LEU A 99 11.85 -1.10 -1.91
N VAL A 100 11.70 -2.13 -1.07
CA VAL A 100 10.84 -2.08 0.12
C VAL A 100 11.21 -0.91 1.05
N GLY A 101 12.50 -0.72 1.32
CA GLY A 101 12.95 0.37 2.21
C GLY A 101 12.61 1.76 1.66
N THR A 102 12.86 1.99 0.37
CA THR A 102 12.51 3.26 -0.29
C THR A 102 11.00 3.47 -0.36
N ALA A 103 10.22 2.40 -0.54
CA ALA A 103 8.77 2.45 -0.50
C ALA A 103 8.23 2.86 0.88
N GLU A 104 8.79 2.33 1.97
CA GLU A 104 8.44 2.78 3.33
C GLU A 104 8.76 4.27 3.55
N GLU A 105 9.93 4.73 3.13
CA GLU A 105 10.33 6.14 3.21
C GLU A 105 9.37 7.06 2.45
N LEU A 106 8.93 6.64 1.26
CA LEU A 106 7.93 7.36 0.48
C LEU A 106 6.61 7.47 1.28
N ILE A 107 6.13 6.37 1.86
CA ILE A 107 4.90 6.36 2.65
C ILE A 107 5.02 7.31 3.84
N ARG A 108 6.12 7.22 4.61
CA ARG A 108 6.39 8.13 5.74
C ARG A 108 6.38 9.59 5.30
N THR A 109 7.00 9.91 4.17
CA THR A 109 7.04 11.27 3.62
C THR A 109 5.65 11.79 3.26
N LEU A 110 4.76 10.92 2.77
CA LEU A 110 3.40 11.28 2.37
C LEU A 110 2.41 11.30 3.54
N THR A 111 2.70 10.63 4.65
CA THR A 111 1.85 10.62 5.86
C THR A 111 2.22 11.69 6.88
N VAL A 112 3.43 12.26 6.83
CA VAL A 112 3.76 13.45 7.61
C VAL A 112 2.84 14.58 7.15
N PRO A 113 2.01 15.17 8.03
CA PRO A 113 1.16 16.28 7.65
C PRO A 113 2.05 17.38 7.09
N ALA A 114 1.72 17.86 5.88
CA ALA A 114 2.34 19.06 5.34
C ALA A 114 2.18 20.16 6.38
N THR A 115 3.25 20.50 7.08
CA THR A 115 3.27 21.65 7.98
C THR A 115 2.81 22.83 7.13
N ALA A 116 1.68 23.41 7.49
CA ALA A 116 1.11 24.54 6.79
C ALA A 116 2.21 25.60 6.55
N GLN A 117 2.50 25.85 5.28
CA GLN A 117 3.13 27.10 4.85
C GLN A 117 2.04 28.05 4.41
#